data_AF-A0A0Q6MCT7-F1
#
_entry.id   AF-A0A0Q6MCT7-F1
#
_cell.length_a   1.000
_cell.length_b   1.000
_cell.length_c   1.000
_cell.angle_alpha   90.00
_cell.angle_beta   90.00
_cell.angle_gamma   90.00
#
_symmetry.space_group_name_H-M   'P 1'
#
loop_
_entity.id
_entity.type
_entity.pdbx_description
1 polymer ?
#
loop_
_entity_poly.entity_id
_entity_poly.type
_entity_poly.pdbx_seq_one_letter_code
_entity_poly.pdbx_strand_id
1 'polypeptide(L)' 'MTRQTSGVSSAGPIHRRDGEPLGANSEIGRKLKQYYDDLVSDDVPDRFAQLLSQLEEAEPAQQKD' A
#
# COMPACT_ATOMS: atom_id res chain seq x y z
N MET A 1 -8.71 -48.72 21.98
CA MET A 1 -9.65 -48.00 21.08
C MET A 1 -9.04 -46.66 20.69
N THR A 2 -8.61 -46.50 19.43
CA THR A 2 -8.11 -45.24 18.87
C THR A 2 -9.29 -44.41 18.38
N ARG A 3 -9.45 -43.16 18.84
CA ARG A 3 -10.35 -42.19 18.20
C ARG A 3 -9.50 -41.18 17.43
N GLN A 4 -9.47 -41.36 16.12
CA GLN A 4 -9.10 -40.32 15.17
C GLN A 4 -10.18 -39.24 15.21
N THR A 5 -9.78 -37.98 15.40
CA THR A 5 -10.61 -36.84 14.98
C THR A 5 -10.04 -36.37 13.65
N SER A 6 -10.80 -36.63 12.60
CA SER A 6 -10.51 -36.23 11.23
C SER A 6 -10.56 -34.70 11.14
N GLY A 7 -9.38 -34.10 10.97
CA GLY A 7 -9.23 -32.70 10.62
C GLY A 7 -9.69 -32.46 9.18
N VAL A 8 -10.53 -31.45 9.02
CA VAL A 8 -10.98 -30.87 7.76
C VAL A 8 -9.80 -30.56 6.84
N SER A 9 -9.81 -31.05 5.60
CA SER A 9 -9.01 -30.50 4.50
C SER A 9 -9.53 -30.98 3.14
N SER A 10 -10.34 -30.17 2.48
CA SER A 10 -9.91 -29.55 1.20
C SER A 10 -10.96 -28.52 0.77
N ALA A 11 -10.73 -27.28 1.19
CA ALA A 11 -11.30 -26.15 0.46
C ALA A 11 -10.67 -26.16 -0.94
N GLY A 12 -11.52 -26.17 -1.97
CA GLY A 12 -11.09 -26.11 -3.36
C GLY A 12 -10.21 -24.88 -3.64
N PRO A 13 -9.55 -24.83 -4.80
CA PRO A 13 -8.57 -23.81 -5.11
C PRO A 13 -9.21 -22.44 -4.95
N ILE A 14 -8.81 -21.71 -3.91
CA ILE A 14 -9.14 -20.30 -3.77
C ILE A 14 -8.51 -19.65 -4.98
N HIS A 15 -9.34 -19.38 -6.00
CA HIS A 15 -9.04 -18.39 -7.02
C HIS A 15 -8.78 -17.12 -6.24
N ARG A 16 -7.49 -16.85 -5.97
CA ARG A 16 -7.03 -15.54 -5.57
C ARG A 16 -7.50 -14.66 -6.71
N ARG A 17 -8.54 -13.87 -6.46
CA ARG A 17 -8.97 -12.85 -7.41
C ARG A 17 -7.76 -11.97 -7.60
N ASP A 18 -7.08 -12.11 -8.74
CA ASP A 18 -5.85 -11.40 -9.10
C ASP A 18 -6.02 -9.86 -9.18
N GLY A 19 -7.20 -9.34 -8.80
CA GLY A 19 -7.49 -7.92 -8.69
C GLY A 19 -7.43 -7.36 -7.27
N GLU A 20 -7.22 -8.17 -6.23
CA GLU A 20 -7.27 -7.69 -4.84
C GLU A 20 -5.93 -7.94 -4.13
N PRO A 21 -5.01 -6.94 -4.14
CA PRO A 21 -3.60 -7.11 -3.75
C PRO A 21 -3.42 -7.57 -2.29
N LEU A 22 -4.46 -7.48 -1.49
CA LEU A 22 -4.43 -7.79 -0.06
C LEU A 22 -5.20 -9.07 0.32
N GLY A 23 -5.87 -9.74 -0.63
CA GLY A 23 -6.55 -11.02 -0.40
C GLY A 23 -7.50 -10.98 0.81
N ALA A 24 -7.22 -11.80 1.83
CA ALA A 24 -8.00 -11.85 3.08
C ALA A 24 -8.00 -10.53 3.89
N ASN A 25 -7.06 -9.61 3.59
CA ASN A 25 -6.95 -8.30 4.20
C ASN A 25 -7.55 -7.18 3.33
N SER A 26 -8.39 -7.51 2.34
CA SER A 26 -9.02 -6.53 1.45
C SER A 26 -9.77 -5.43 2.21
N GLU A 27 -10.50 -5.80 3.26
CA GLU A 27 -11.23 -4.85 4.12
C GLU A 27 -10.30 -3.91 4.88
N ILE A 28 -9.11 -4.38 5.26
CA ILE A 28 -8.08 -3.55 5.91
C ILE A 28 -7.53 -2.56 4.89
N GLY A 29 -7.22 -3.02 3.68
CA GLY A 29 -6.78 -2.17 2.58
C GLY A 29 -7.77 -1.08 2.21
N ARG A 30 -9.05 -1.45 2.11
CA ARG A 30 -10.13 -0.50 1.81
C ARG A 30 -10.24 0.59 2.87
N LYS A 31 -10.15 0.22 4.16
CA LYS A 31 -10.17 1.19 5.26
C LYS A 31 -8.95 2.10 5.29
N LEU A 32 -7.76 1.55 5.05
CA LEU A 32 -6.54 2.36 4.93
C LEU A 32 -6.65 3.36 3.79
N LYS A 33 -7.12 2.92 2.62
CA LYS A 33 -7.35 3.80 1.48
C LYS A 33 -8.33 4.93 1.82
N GLN A 34 -9.49 4.60 2.39
CA GLN A 34 -10.46 5.61 2.84
C GLN A 34 -9.84 6.62 3.80
N TYR A 35 -9.05 6.16 4.77
CA TYR A 35 -8.39 7.03 5.75
C TYR A 35 -7.33 7.96 5.14
N TYR A 36 -6.58 7.49 4.14
CA TYR A 36 -5.54 8.29 3.50
C TYR A 36 -6.06 9.14 2.33
N ASP A 37 -7.13 8.73 1.64
CA ASP A 37 -7.76 9.52 0.57
C ASP A 37 -8.22 10.89 1.11
N ASP A 38 -8.75 10.92 2.33
CA ASP A 38 -9.16 12.16 3.01
C ASP A 38 -7.94 13.04 3.35
N LEU A 39 -6.82 12.44 3.78
CA LEU A 39 -5.60 13.17 4.18
C LEU A 39 -4.79 13.69 2.98
N VAL A 40 -4.84 13.00 1.84
CA VAL A 40 -4.18 13.42 0.60
C VAL A 40 -4.88 14.61 -0.06
N SER A 41 -6.15 14.85 0.32
CA SER A 41 -6.93 15.98 -0.18
C SER A 41 -6.55 17.32 0.45
N ASP A 42 -5.81 17.30 1.56
CA ASP A 42 -5.31 18.50 2.22
C ASP A 42 -4.15 19.11 1.41
N ASP A 43 -4.09 20.44 1.34
CA ASP A 43 -3.03 21.16 0.62
C ASP A 43 -1.65 20.74 1.12
N VAL A 44 -0.75 20.43 0.18
CA VAL A 44 0.64 20.08 0.48
C VAL A 44 1.32 21.27 1.15
N PRO A 45 1.87 21.14 2.37
CA PRO A 45 2.48 22.25 3.09
C PRO A 45 3.62 22.95 2.33
N ASP A 46 3.70 24.28 2.43
CA ASP A 46 4.73 25.14 1.82
C ASP A 46 6.18 24.68 2.10
N ARG A 47 6.40 23.97 3.21
CA ARG A 47 7.70 23.40 3.57
C ARG A 47 8.21 22.41 2.51
N PHE A 48 7.33 21.65 1.87
CA PHE A 48 7.73 20.74 0.80
C PHE A 48 8.20 21.51 -0.43
N ALA A 49 7.50 22.58 -0.80
CA ALA A 49 7.93 23.46 -1.90
C ALA A 49 9.29 24.11 -1.61
N GLN A 50 9.53 24.56 -0.37
CA GLN A 50 10.83 25.09 0.05
C GLN A 50 11.94 24.05 -0.04
N LEU A 51 11.69 22.81 0.38
CA LEU A 51 12.68 21.73 0.29
C LEU A 51 12.95 21.32 -1.16
N LEU A 52 11.94 21.33 -2.04
CA LEU A 52 12.11 21.10 -3.47
C LEU A 52 12.94 22.21 -4.13
N SER A 53 12.70 23.48 -3.77
CA SER A 53 13.52 24.61 -4.23
C SER A 53 14.97 24.48 -3.76
N GLN A 54 15.18 24.11 -2.49
CA GLN A 54 16.54 23.87 -1.96
C GLN A 54 17.22 22.70 -2.65
N LEU A 55 16.48 21.65 -3.01
CA LEU A 55 17.01 20.52 -3.77
C LEU A 55 17.41 20.95 -5.18
N GLU A 56 16.57 21.72 -5.88
CA GLU A 56 16.85 22.23 -7.22
C GLU A 56 18.07 23.17 -7.24
N GLU A 57 18.23 24.00 -6.21
CA GLU A 57 19.41 24.87 -6.03
C GLU A 57 20.68 24.08 -5.68
N ALA A 58 20.54 22.99 -4.91
CA ALA A 58 21.65 22.17 -4.45
C ALA A 58 22.05 21.08 -5.44
N GLU A 59 21.18 20.70 -6.37
CA GLU A 59 21.54 19.82 -7.48
C GLU A 59 22.58 20.55 -8.33
N PRO A 60 23.83 20.07 -8.39
CA PRO A 60 24.78 20.63 -9.34
C PRO A 60 24.17 20.39 -10.70
N ALA A 61 23.77 21.48 -11.38
CA ALA A 61 23.25 21.44 -12.75
C ALA A 61 24.05 20.38 -13.47
N GLN A 62 23.44 19.23 -13.76
CA GLN A 62 24.15 18.07 -14.25
C GLN A 62 25.07 18.61 -15.34
N GLN A 63 26.37 18.54 -15.09
CA GLN A 63 27.35 18.84 -16.10
C GLN A 63 26.97 17.89 -17.23
N LYS A 64 26.31 18.46 -18.24
CA LYS A 64 26.15 17.86 -19.55
C LYS A 64 27.56 17.80 -20.11
N ASP A 65 28.26 16.73 -19.74
CA ASP A 65 29.38 16.17 -20.50
C ASP A 65 28.85 14.97 -21.30
#